data_AF-A0A971EGD5-F1
#
_entry.id   AF-A0A971EGD5-F1
#
_cell.length_a   1.000
_cell.length_b   1.000
_cell.length_c   1.000
_cell.angle_alpha   90.00
_cell.angle_beta   90.00
_cell.angle_gamma   90.00
#
_symmetry.space_group_name_H-M   'P 1'
#
loop_
_entity.id
_entity.type
_entity.pdbx_description
1 polymer ?
#
loop_
_entity_poly.entity_id
_entity_poly.type
_entity_poly.pdbx_seq_one_letter_code
_entity_poly.pdbx_strand_id
1 'polypeptide(L)'
;MKIVGRLYFIHIFAWLAIWLATYYPGLDVVLAFAYLLIIFLQIRSLGDESGGRAAAVFLAWQAPGIVFSVLSLLPWSFWGLKEYAFFLLMFWYTPVVPLLSLLQWVIAGYPLYYFLLLAMPLIYGLLFIIFVFTHRKQPAFSSSRIRCPP
;
A
#
# COMPACT_ATOMS: atom_id res chain seq x y z
N MET A 1 -17.64 0.37 4.28
CA MET A 1 -16.85 -0.41 5.27
C MET A 1 -16.34 -1.76 4.75
N LYS A 2 -17.13 -2.54 3.99
CA LYS A 2 -16.70 -3.86 3.47
C LYS A 2 -15.34 -3.86 2.74
N ILE A 3 -15.03 -2.84 1.93
CA ILE A 3 -13.78 -2.75 1.17
C ILE A 3 -12.55 -2.47 2.05
N VAL A 4 -12.69 -1.64 3.08
CA VAL A 4 -11.62 -1.38 4.06
C VAL A 4 -11.30 -2.67 4.79
N GLY A 5 -12.30 -3.41 5.25
CA GLY A 5 -12.10 -4.72 5.90
C GLY A 5 -11.36 -5.71 5.00
N ARG A 6 -11.70 -5.76 3.70
CA ARG A 6 -10.97 -6.59 2.72
C ARG A 6 -9.51 -6.16 2.55
N LEU A 7 -9.24 -4.85 2.47
CA LEU A 7 -7.86 -4.34 2.37
C LEU A 7 -7.04 -4.73 3.60
N TYR A 8 -7.59 -4.56 4.81
CA TYR A 8 -6.92 -5.00 6.05
C TYR A 8 -6.71 -6.51 6.10
N PHE A 9 -7.71 -7.29 5.66
CA PHE A 9 -7.57 -8.75 5.57
C PHE A 9 -6.41 -9.14 4.65
N ILE A 10 -6.37 -8.60 3.43
CA ILE A 10 -5.26 -8.82 2.49
C ILE A 10 -3.93 -8.42 3.12
N HIS A 11 -3.88 -7.26 3.79
CA HIS A 11 -2.68 -6.70 4.41
C HIS A 11 -2.11 -7.60 5.51
N ILE A 12 -2.96 -8.06 6.43
CA ILE A 12 -2.56 -8.92 7.55
C ILE A 12 -2.14 -10.30 7.04
N PHE A 13 -2.85 -10.88 6.08
CA PHE A 13 -2.45 -12.15 5.48
C PHE A 13 -1.15 -12.03 4.69
N ALA A 14 -0.90 -10.89 4.05
CA ALA A 14 0.38 -10.62 3.40
C ALA A 14 1.54 -10.55 4.39
N TRP A 15 1.33 -10.01 5.61
CA TRP A 15 2.34 -10.08 6.67
C TRP A 15 2.75 -11.52 6.96
N LEU A 16 1.77 -12.39 7.20
CA LEU A 16 2.02 -13.80 7.51
C LEU A 16 2.69 -14.53 6.34
N ALA A 17 2.21 -14.30 5.12
CA ALA A 17 2.74 -14.95 3.92
C ALA A 17 4.20 -14.55 3.66
N ILE A 18 4.52 -13.26 3.75
CA ILE A 18 5.88 -12.76 3.51
C ILE A 18 6.81 -13.14 4.66
N TRP A 19 6.34 -13.09 5.91
CA TRP A 19 7.10 -13.57 7.05
C TRP A 19 7.47 -15.05 6.89
N LEU A 20 6.52 -15.91 6.49
CA LEU A 20 6.79 -17.32 6.21
C LEU A 20 7.70 -17.51 4.98
N ALA A 21 7.63 -16.61 4.00
CA ALA A 21 8.51 -16.67 2.83
C ALA A 21 9.96 -16.29 3.12
N THR A 22 10.26 -15.66 4.26
CA THR A 22 11.66 -15.38 4.64
C THR A 22 12.51 -16.65 4.80
N TYR A 23 11.88 -17.81 5.02
CA TYR A 23 12.55 -19.11 5.05
C TYR A 23 12.94 -19.63 3.66
N TYR A 24 12.45 -19.00 2.58
CA TYR A 24 12.68 -19.39 1.20
C TYR A 24 13.20 -18.19 0.39
N PRO A 25 14.52 -18.11 0.11
CA PRO A 25 15.11 -16.96 -0.56
C PRO A 25 14.41 -16.60 -1.87
N GLY A 26 13.98 -15.34 -2.01
CA GLY A 26 13.34 -14.81 -3.22
C GLY A 26 11.83 -15.02 -3.29
N LEU A 27 11.25 -15.93 -2.50
CA LEU A 27 9.79 -16.11 -2.45
C LEU A 27 9.11 -14.88 -1.84
N ASP A 28 9.74 -14.25 -0.86
CA ASP A 28 9.32 -13.01 -0.23
C ASP A 28 9.17 -11.86 -1.22
N VAL A 29 10.10 -11.75 -2.18
CA VAL A 29 10.04 -10.77 -3.28
C VAL A 29 8.86 -11.06 -4.22
N VAL A 30 8.66 -12.33 -4.61
CA VAL A 30 7.52 -12.74 -5.46
C VAL A 30 6.20 -12.41 -4.78
N LEU A 31 6.07 -12.72 -3.49
CA LEU A 31 4.87 -12.42 -2.71
C LEU A 31 4.66 -10.92 -2.51
N ALA A 32 5.72 -10.12 -2.40
CA ALA A 32 5.60 -8.67 -2.35
C ALA A 32 5.01 -8.09 -3.65
N PHE A 33 5.45 -8.58 -4.82
CA PHE A 33 4.83 -8.22 -6.10
C PHE A 33 3.37 -8.68 -6.20
N ALA A 34 3.07 -9.92 -5.77
CA ALA A 34 1.70 -10.42 -5.74
C ALA A 34 0.79 -9.58 -4.84
N TYR A 35 1.30 -9.17 -3.66
CA TYR A 35 0.59 -8.27 -2.76
C TYR A 35 0.27 -6.93 -3.44
N LEU A 36 1.26 -6.29 -4.08
CA LEU A 36 1.04 -5.04 -4.81
C LEU A 36 0.01 -5.19 -5.92
N LEU A 37 0.05 -6.30 -6.67
CA LEU A 37 -0.93 -6.61 -7.71
C LEU A 37 -2.34 -6.77 -7.15
N ILE A 38 -2.52 -7.51 -6.05
CA ILE A 38 -3.83 -7.72 -5.42
C ILE A 38 -4.39 -6.40 -4.91
N ILE A 39 -3.58 -5.60 -4.23
CA ILE A 39 -3.96 -4.25 -3.76
C ILE A 39 -4.32 -3.35 -4.93
N PHE A 40 -3.55 -3.39 -6.02
CA PHE A 40 -3.85 -2.65 -7.24
C PHE A 40 -5.22 -3.02 -7.81
N LEU A 41 -5.51 -4.31 -7.96
CA LEU A 41 -6.82 -4.78 -8.45
C LEU A 41 -7.96 -4.35 -7.52
N GLN A 42 -7.72 -4.35 -6.21
CA GLN A 42 -8.69 -3.91 -5.22
C GLN A 42 -8.94 -2.40 -5.22
N ILE A 43 -7.91 -1.60 -5.50
CA ILE A 43 -8.02 -0.14 -5.65
C ILE A 43 -8.72 0.20 -6.97
N ARG A 44 -8.42 -0.54 -8.05
CA ARG A 44 -9.06 -0.36 -9.35
C ARG A 44 -10.58 -0.51 -9.28
N SER A 45 -11.08 -1.44 -8.44
CA SER A 45 -12.52 -1.59 -8.23
C SER A 45 -13.19 -0.40 -7.52
N LEU A 46 -12.43 0.59 -7.04
CA LEU A 46 -12.93 1.86 -6.48
C LEU A 46 -13.02 2.98 -7.52
N GLY A 47 -12.58 2.76 -8.77
CA GLY A 47 -12.56 3.80 -9.81
C GLY A 47 -13.93 4.43 -10.11
N ASP A 48 -14.98 3.63 -9.98
CA ASP A 48 -16.38 4.03 -10.23
C ASP A 48 -17.03 4.77 -9.04
N GLU A 49 -16.36 4.81 -7.88
CA GLU A 49 -16.87 5.48 -6.68
C GLU A 49 -16.57 6.99 -6.68
N SER A 50 -17.30 7.74 -5.86
CA SER A 50 -17.04 9.17 -5.67
C SER A 50 -15.62 9.40 -5.12
N GLY A 51 -14.99 10.50 -5.53
CA GLY A 51 -13.58 10.75 -5.19
C GLY A 51 -13.34 10.83 -3.68
N GLY A 52 -14.30 11.42 -2.96
CA GLY A 52 -14.27 11.49 -1.50
C GLY A 52 -14.38 10.12 -0.83
N ARG A 53 -15.21 9.20 -1.36
CA ARG A 53 -15.31 7.83 -0.81
C ARG A 53 -14.04 7.03 -1.07
N ALA A 54 -13.45 7.15 -2.27
CA ALA A 54 -12.18 6.52 -2.60
C ALA A 54 -11.05 7.02 -1.67
N ALA A 55 -10.96 8.34 -1.45
CA ALA A 55 -10.00 8.94 -0.52
C ALA A 55 -10.20 8.47 0.93
N ALA A 56 -11.45 8.39 1.41
CA ALA A 56 -11.75 7.89 2.75
C ALA A 56 -11.32 6.42 2.95
N VAL A 57 -11.49 5.58 1.92
CA VAL A 57 -11.02 4.19 1.95
C VAL A 57 -9.50 4.12 2.01
N PHE A 58 -8.80 4.93 1.20
CA PHE A 58 -7.35 5.02 1.21
C PHE A 58 -6.82 5.46 2.58
N LEU A 59 -7.36 6.55 3.13
CA LEU A 59 -6.96 7.08 4.42
C LEU A 59 -7.22 6.07 5.55
N ALA A 60 -8.36 5.38 5.53
CA ALA A 60 -8.66 4.36 6.53
C ALA A 60 -7.69 3.17 6.46
N TRP A 61 -7.29 2.76 5.26
CA TRP A 61 -6.31 1.69 5.07
C TRP A 61 -4.88 2.13 5.43
N GLN A 62 -4.46 3.34 5.06
CA GLN A 62 -3.10 3.84 5.34
C GLN A 62 -2.95 4.51 6.70
N ALA A 63 -4.03 4.67 7.48
CA ALA A 63 -3.99 5.35 8.78
C ALA A 63 -2.87 4.87 9.71
N PRO A 64 -2.62 3.55 9.90
CA PRO A 64 -1.51 3.10 10.74
C PRO A 64 -0.15 3.55 10.20
N GLY A 65 0.09 3.39 8.89
CA GLY A 65 1.33 3.83 8.25
C GLY A 65 1.55 5.35 8.34
N ILE A 66 0.50 6.14 8.16
CA ILE A 66 0.54 7.61 8.33
C ILE A 66 0.91 7.97 9.77
N VAL A 67 0.20 7.39 10.75
CA VAL A 67 0.45 7.65 12.18
C VAL A 67 1.87 7.29 12.56
N PHE A 68 2.35 6.10 12.20
CA PHE A 68 3.71 5.66 12.56
C PHE A 68 4.80 6.46 11.84
N SER A 69 4.57 6.89 10.60
CA SER A 69 5.49 7.77 9.88
C SER A 69 5.60 9.14 10.56
N VAL A 70 4.47 9.76 10.90
CA VAL A 70 4.45 11.05 11.61
C VAL A 70 5.11 10.93 12.99
N LEU A 71 4.76 9.90 13.78
CA LEU A 71 5.36 9.68 15.10
C LEU A 71 6.89 9.49 15.03
N SER A 72 7.39 8.84 13.98
CA SER A 72 8.83 8.65 13.78
C SER A 72 9.58 9.96 13.52
N LEU A 73 8.88 10.98 12.98
CA LEU A 73 9.45 12.29 12.66
C LEU A 73 9.30 13.32 13.78
N LEU A 74 8.50 13.05 14.81
CA LEU A 74 8.30 14.00 15.91
C LEU A 74 9.60 14.19 16.70
N PRO A 75 9.92 15.42 17.13
CA PRO A 75 11.11 15.67 17.94
C PRO A 75 10.96 15.11 19.36
N TRP A 76 9.73 15.02 19.89
CA TRP A 76 9.43 14.50 21.23
C TRP A 76 8.80 13.10 21.20
N SER A 77 8.94 12.34 22.28
CA SER A 77 8.26 11.06 22.49
C SER A 77 7.13 11.21 23.50
N PHE A 78 5.94 10.70 23.17
CA PHE A 78 4.85 10.53 24.13
C PHE A 78 4.87 9.09 24.62
N TRP A 79 5.10 8.87 25.92
CA TRP A 79 5.05 7.53 26.54
C TRP A 79 6.00 6.48 25.90
N GLY A 80 7.11 6.92 25.30
CA GLY A 80 8.04 6.00 24.64
C GLY A 80 7.57 5.48 23.27
N LEU A 81 6.48 6.03 22.71
CA LEU A 81 5.91 5.55 21.44
C LEU A 81 6.81 5.85 20.23
N LYS A 82 7.60 6.92 20.26
CA LYS A 82 8.49 7.30 19.16
C LYS A 82 9.54 6.21 18.90
N GLU A 83 10.05 5.63 19.96
CA GLU A 83 11.10 4.62 19.96
C GLU A 83 10.63 3.33 19.25
N TYR A 84 9.32 3.04 19.30
CA TYR A 84 8.70 1.92 18.59
C TYR A 84 8.06 2.32 17.26
N ALA A 85 7.90 3.61 16.97
CA ALA A 85 7.15 4.08 15.81
C ALA A 85 7.74 3.58 14.49
N PHE A 86 9.06 3.65 14.33
CA PHE A 86 9.71 3.17 13.11
C PHE A 86 9.61 1.64 12.96
N PHE A 87 9.70 0.90 14.07
CA PHE A 87 9.48 -0.55 14.07
C PHE A 87 8.04 -0.89 13.65
N LEU A 88 7.04 -0.21 14.21
CA LEU A 88 5.63 -0.40 13.86
C LEU A 88 5.33 0.02 12.41
N LEU A 89 6.02 1.06 11.91
CA LEU A 89 5.97 1.48 10.51
C LEU A 89 6.51 0.38 9.58
N MET A 90 7.70 -0.15 9.90
CA MET A 90 8.30 -1.26 9.16
C MET A 90 7.40 -2.49 9.20
N PHE A 91 6.85 -2.81 10.37
CA PHE A 91 5.89 -3.90 10.54
C PHE A 91 4.65 -3.70 9.67
N TRP A 92 4.08 -2.49 9.65
CA TRP A 92 2.94 -2.17 8.80
C TRP A 92 3.26 -2.38 7.32
N TYR A 93 4.43 -1.93 6.87
CA TYR A 93 4.89 -2.05 5.49
C TYR A 93 5.67 -3.33 5.18
N THR A 94 5.66 -4.33 6.06
CA THR A 94 6.26 -5.67 5.83
C THR A 94 5.97 -6.21 4.43
N PRO A 95 4.76 -6.06 3.84
CA PRO A 95 4.49 -6.60 2.53
C PRO A 95 5.35 -6.06 1.38
N VAL A 96 5.97 -4.90 1.57
CA VAL A 96 6.84 -4.27 0.57
C VAL A 96 8.30 -4.19 0.99
N VAL A 97 8.63 -4.54 2.24
CA VAL A 97 10.01 -4.56 2.73
C VAL A 97 10.94 -5.40 1.83
N PRO A 98 10.56 -6.58 1.32
CA PRO A 98 11.42 -7.34 0.39
C PRO A 98 11.79 -6.58 -0.89
N LEU A 99 10.95 -5.65 -1.36
CA LEU A 99 11.27 -4.83 -2.52
C LEU A 99 12.19 -3.68 -2.15
N LEU A 100 11.98 -3.07 -0.97
CA LEU A 100 12.82 -1.99 -0.48
C LEU A 100 14.23 -2.48 -0.14
N SER A 101 14.37 -3.71 0.33
CA SER A 101 15.67 -4.31 0.67
C SER A 101 16.54 -4.55 -0.55
N LEU A 102 16.00 -4.58 -1.77
CA LEU A 102 16.80 -4.64 -3.00
C LEU A 102 17.59 -3.34 -3.23
N LEU A 103 17.18 -2.24 -2.61
CA LEU A 103 17.79 -0.91 -2.76
C LEU A 103 18.88 -0.72 -1.69
N GLN A 104 20.09 -1.15 -2.01
CA GLN A 104 21.25 -1.17 -1.10
C GLN A 104 21.99 0.18 -0.97
N TRP A 105 21.39 1.29 -1.40
CA TRP A 105 22.04 2.60 -1.35
C TRP A 105 22.03 3.21 0.05
N VAL A 106 23.03 4.03 0.37
CA VAL A 106 23.15 4.76 1.64
C VAL A 106 23.18 6.26 1.35
N ILE A 107 22.35 7.03 2.06
CA ILE A 107 22.23 8.48 1.93
C ILE A 107 22.32 9.10 3.33
N ALA A 108 23.19 10.09 3.51
CA ALA A 108 23.36 10.80 4.79
C ALA A 108 23.59 9.86 6.00
N GLY A 109 24.27 8.73 5.80
CA GLY A 109 24.55 7.74 6.84
C GLY A 109 23.42 6.74 7.14
N TYR A 110 22.28 6.86 6.46
CA TYR A 110 21.14 5.94 6.61
C TYR A 110 20.90 5.17 5.31
N PRO A 111 20.46 3.90 5.39
CA PRO A 111 20.10 3.14 4.20
C PRO A 111 18.87 3.78 3.52
N LEU A 112 18.83 3.78 2.20
CA LEU A 112 17.77 4.42 1.41
C LEU A 112 16.37 3.92 1.81
N TYR A 113 16.24 2.64 2.13
CA TYR A 113 14.95 2.07 2.56
C TYR A 113 14.38 2.76 3.81
N TYR A 114 15.21 3.36 4.67
CA TYR A 114 14.77 4.13 5.84
C TYR A 114 13.90 5.32 5.41
N PHE A 115 14.40 6.13 4.47
CA PHE A 115 13.66 7.28 3.93
C PHE A 115 12.44 6.84 3.14
N LEU A 116 12.56 5.76 2.37
CA LEU A 116 11.44 5.21 1.61
C LEU A 116 10.32 4.71 2.53
N LEU A 117 10.64 4.03 3.63
CA LEU A 117 9.64 3.60 4.62
C LEU A 117 8.87 4.78 5.21
N LEU A 118 9.57 5.85 5.60
CA LEU A 118 8.93 7.08 6.08
C LEU A 118 8.01 7.70 5.01
N ALA A 119 8.41 7.64 3.74
CA ALA A 119 7.66 8.16 2.61
C ALA A 119 6.57 7.21 2.07
N MET A 120 6.47 5.96 2.55
CA MET A 120 5.53 4.97 2.02
C MET A 120 4.07 5.45 1.97
N PRO A 121 3.52 6.15 2.99
CA PRO A 121 2.16 6.67 2.90
C PRO A 121 1.96 7.61 1.70
N LEU A 122 2.96 8.43 1.39
CA LEU A 122 2.94 9.34 0.24
C LEU A 122 3.08 8.57 -1.08
N ILE A 123 4.00 7.61 -1.14
CA ILE A 123 4.21 6.77 -2.33
C ILE A 123 2.93 6.01 -2.67
N TYR A 124 2.30 5.37 -1.68
CA TYR A 124 1.02 4.70 -1.83
C TYR A 124 -0.10 5.66 -2.24
N GLY A 125 -0.09 6.89 -1.71
CA GLY A 125 -1.05 7.93 -2.08
C GLY A 125 -0.92 8.35 -3.55
N LEU A 126 0.31 8.55 -4.02
CA LEU A 126 0.57 8.87 -5.43
C LEU A 126 0.13 7.72 -6.34
N LEU A 127 0.48 6.48 -6.00
CA LEU A 127 0.02 5.30 -6.74
C LEU A 127 -1.50 5.22 -6.76
N PHE A 128 -2.16 5.41 -5.62
CA PHE A 128 -3.62 5.40 -5.52
C PHE A 128 -4.27 6.46 -6.41
N ILE A 129 -3.78 7.70 -6.38
CA ILE A 129 -4.24 8.80 -7.23
C ILE A 129 -4.09 8.40 -8.71
N ILE A 130 -2.88 8.02 -9.13
CA ILE A 130 -2.60 7.64 -10.51
C ILE A 130 -3.59 6.56 -10.98
N PHE A 131 -3.83 5.53 -10.17
CA PHE A 131 -4.68 4.42 -10.56
C PHE A 131 -6.16 4.77 -10.58
N VAL A 132 -6.69 5.48 -9.59
CA VAL A 132 -8.09 5.91 -9.58
C VAL A 132 -8.39 6.86 -10.74
N PHE A 133 -7.50 7.82 -11.01
CA PHE A 133 -7.68 8.77 -12.11
C PHE A 133 -7.49 8.15 -13.50
N THR A 134 -6.57 7.19 -13.65
CA THR A 134 -6.41 6.46 -14.91
C THR A 134 -7.63 5.61 -15.23
N HIS A 135 -8.28 5.03 -14.20
CA HIS A 135 -9.44 4.16 -14.40
C HIS A 135 -10.71 4.91 -14.77
N ARG A 136 -10.95 6.10 -14.18
CA ARG A 136 -12.05 6.98 -14.58
C ARG A 136 -12.02 7.38 -16.06
N LYS A 137 -10.85 7.34 -16.70
CA LYS A 137 -10.68 7.68 -18.12
C LYS A 137 -10.85 6.50 -19.06
N GLN A 138 -10.99 5.27 -18.58
CA GLN A 138 -11.32 4.15 -19.46
C GLN A 138 -12.82 4.25 -19.80
N PRO A 139 -13.19 4.61 -21.04
CA PRO A 139 -14.59 4.50 -21.43
C PRO A 139 -14.97 3.05 -21.27
N ALA A 140 -16.09 2.78 -20.58
CA ALA A 140 -16.74 1.49 -20.66
C ALA A 140 -16.80 1.14 -22.14
N PHE A 141 -16.13 0.06 -22.55
CA PHE A 141 -16.24 -0.43 -23.91
C PHE A 141 -17.71 -0.80 -24.06
N SER A 142 -18.50 0.15 -24.57
CA SER A 142 -19.91 0.00 -24.79
C SER A 142 -20.02 -1.15 -25.78
N SER A 143 -20.35 -2.33 -25.27
CA SER A 143 -20.79 -3.43 -26.11
C SER A 143 -22.08 -2.94 -26.73
N SER A 144 -21.95 -2.29 -27.89
CA SER A 144 -23.08 -1.99 -28.74
C SER A 144 -23.76 -3.31 -29.01
N ARG A 145 -24.88 -3.55 -28.32
CA ARG A 145 -25.81 -4.63 -28.62
C ARG A 145 -26.08 -4.54 -30.12
N ILE A 146 -25.51 -5.48 -30.87
CA ILE A 146 -25.92 -5.76 -32.23
C ILE A 146 -27.37 -6.22 -32.09
N ARG A 147 -28.32 -5.31 -32.32
CA ARG A 147 -29.72 -5.68 -32.52
C ARG A 147 -29.74 -6.44 -33.85
N CYS A 148 -30.04 -7.72 -33.80
CA CYS A 148 -30.46 -8.42 -35.01
C CYS A 148 -31.79 -7.80 -35.48
N PRO A 149 -31.91 -7.47 -36.78
CA PRO A 149 -33.18 -7.03 -37.36
C PRO A 149 -34.22 -8.18 -37.39
N PRO A 150 -35.52 -7.85 -37.52
CA PRO A 150 -36.64 -8.78 -37.36
C PRO A 150 -36.70 -9.88 -38.42
#